data_AF-A0A1A8ENC3-F1
#
_entry.id   AF-A0A1A8ENC3-F1
#
_cell.length_a   1.000
_cell.length_b   1.000
_cell.length_c   1.000
_cell.angle_alpha   90.00
_cell.angle_beta   90.00
_cell.angle_gamma   90.00
#
_symmetry.space_group_name_H-M   'P 1'
#
loop_
_entity.id
_entity.type
_entity.pdbx_description
1 polymer ?
#
loop_
_entity_poly.entity_id
_entity_poly.type
_entity_poly.pdbx_seq_one_letter_code
_entity_poly.pdbx_strand_id
1 'polypeptide(L)'
;GVTMWEIVSRGKSPYPGVHNHELLDLLSSGLRLKPPEDCDQKLYEVMYSCWSSDPNLRPNFRDLVGTLEHLLSELPVLEACQEALYI
;
A
#
# COMPACT_ATOMS: atom_id res chain seq x y z
N GLY A 1 1.58 -0.73 -4.86
CA GLY A 1 0.83 0.53 -4.99
C GLY A 1 -0.61 0.38 -4.56
N VAL A 2 -1.58 0.56 -5.49
CA VAL A 2 -3.02 0.60 -5.17
C VAL A 2 -3.51 -0.68 -4.49
N THR A 3 -3.14 -1.85 -5.00
CA THR A 3 -3.52 -3.14 -4.39
C THR A 3 -3.02 -3.31 -2.96
N MET A 4 -1.82 -2.83 -2.64
CA MET A 4 -1.32 -2.85 -1.26
C MET A 4 -2.18 -1.96 -0.36
N TRP A 5 -2.59 -0.80 -0.86
CA TRP A 5 -3.49 0.10 -0.15
C TRP A 5 -4.87 -0.54 0.06
N GLU A 6 -5.42 -1.23 -0.94
CA GLU A 6 -6.68 -1.98 -0.83
C GLU A 6 -6.59 -3.08 0.23
N ILE A 7 -5.48 -3.83 0.29
CA ILE A 7 -5.26 -4.86 1.31
C ILE A 7 -5.22 -4.24 2.71
N VAL A 8 -4.37 -3.22 2.93
CA VAL A 8 -4.19 -2.61 4.26
C VAL A 8 -5.44 -1.87 4.72
N SER A 9 -6.17 -1.24 3.80
CA SER A 9 -7.44 -0.58 4.10
C SER A 9 -8.61 -1.56 4.34
N ARG A 10 -8.36 -2.87 4.27
CA ARG A 10 -9.36 -3.94 4.42
C ARG A 10 -10.47 -3.86 3.37
N GLY A 11 -10.09 -3.61 2.12
CA GLY A 11 -10.99 -3.62 0.97
C GLY A 11 -11.79 -2.33 0.75
N LYS A 12 -11.34 -1.19 1.29
CA LYS A 12 -11.96 0.10 0.96
C LYS A 12 -11.75 0.40 -0.53
N SER A 13 -12.71 1.10 -1.13
CA SER A 13 -12.58 1.55 -2.51
C SER A 13 -11.51 2.64 -2.62
N PRO A 14 -10.55 2.53 -3.56
CA PRO A 14 -9.56 3.58 -3.79
C PRO A 14 -10.23 4.84 -4.37
N TYR A 15 -9.75 6.01 -3.96
CA TYR A 15 -10.25 7.33 -4.37
C TYR A 15 -11.78 7.48 -4.22
N PRO A 16 -12.34 7.26 -3.01
CA PRO A 16 -13.78 7.31 -2.81
C PRO A 16 -14.34 8.71 -3.16
N GLY A 17 -15.40 8.74 -3.95
CA GLY A 17 -16.05 9.99 -4.38
C GLY A 17 -15.38 10.71 -5.56
N VAL A 18 -14.29 10.17 -6.11
CA VAL A 18 -13.67 10.70 -7.34
C VAL A 18 -14.27 10.01 -8.56
N HIS A 19 -14.74 10.78 -9.54
CA HIS A 19 -15.21 10.20 -10.80
C HIS A 19 -14.03 9.83 -11.72
N ASN A 20 -14.19 8.74 -12.49
CA ASN A 20 -13.15 8.25 -13.39
C ASN A 20 -12.61 9.30 -14.38
N HIS A 21 -13.47 10.23 -14.83
CA HIS A 21 -13.07 11.27 -15.78
C HIS A 21 -12.18 12.36 -15.15
N GLU A 22 -12.22 12.53 -13.82
CA GLU A 22 -11.40 13.51 -13.08
C GLU A 22 -10.12 12.88 -12.52
N LEU A 23 -10.09 11.55 -12.39
CA LEU A 23 -9.01 10.82 -11.72
C LEU A 23 -7.64 11.09 -12.37
N LEU A 24 -7.57 11.11 -13.70
CA LEU A 24 -6.30 11.33 -14.41
C LEU A 24 -5.69 12.70 -14.10
N ASP A 25 -6.52 13.74 -14.05
CA ASP A 25 -6.08 15.12 -13.77
C ASP A 25 -5.61 15.25 -12.32
N LEU A 26 -6.35 14.64 -11.39
CA LEU A 26 -5.97 14.59 -9.98
C LEU A 26 -4.65 13.83 -9.77
N LEU A 27 -4.46 12.68 -10.42
CA LEU A 27 -3.21 11.94 -10.36
C LEU A 27 -2.05 12.75 -10.98
N SER A 28 -2.30 13.49 -12.06
CA SER A 28 -1.29 14.33 -12.72
C SER A 28 -0.89 15.54 -11.87
N SER A 29 -1.81 16.09 -11.06
CA SER A 29 -1.51 17.14 -10.07
C SER A 29 -0.78 16.63 -8.82
N GLY A 30 -0.56 15.32 -8.71
CA GLY A 30 0.17 14.70 -7.61
C GLY A 30 -0.72 14.13 -6.50
N LEU A 31 -2.05 14.13 -6.64
CA LEU A 31 -2.92 13.47 -5.67
C LEU A 31 -2.58 11.98 -5.59
N ARG A 32 -2.39 11.48 -4.37
CA ARG A 32 -2.20 10.06 -4.06
C ARG A 32 -3.11 9.66 -2.91
N LEU A 33 -3.38 8.36 -2.78
CA LEU A 33 -4.14 7.82 -1.66
C LEU A 33 -3.40 8.14 -0.35
N LYS A 34 -4.12 8.63 0.65
CA LYS A 34 -3.60 8.83 2.00
C LYS A 34 -3.32 7.47 2.66
N PRO A 35 -2.40 7.35 3.62
CA PRO A 35 -2.22 6.12 4.37
C PRO A 35 -3.55 5.70 5.02
N PRO A 36 -3.93 4.41 4.97
CA PRO A 36 -5.04 3.90 5.76
C PRO A 36 -4.82 4.12 7.27
N GLU A 37 -5.90 3.99 8.04
CA GLU A 37 -5.84 3.99 9.51
C GLU A 37 -4.92 2.86 10.00
N ASP A 38 -4.09 3.16 10.99
CA ASP A 38 -3.08 2.25 11.57
C ASP A 38 -2.09 1.64 10.57
N CYS A 39 -1.90 2.25 9.39
CA CYS A 39 -0.91 1.80 8.43
C CYS A 39 0.50 2.09 8.93
N ASP A 40 1.36 1.07 8.95
CA ASP A 40 2.79 1.25 9.17
C ASP A 40 3.39 2.22 8.14
N GLN A 41 4.18 3.18 8.62
CA GLN A 41 4.73 4.24 7.79
C GLN A 41 5.71 3.70 6.73
N LYS A 42 6.54 2.70 7.08
CA LYS A 42 7.48 2.10 6.11
C LYS A 42 6.71 1.35 5.02
N LEU A 43 5.63 0.65 5.38
CA LEU A 43 4.78 -0.01 4.40
C LEU A 43 4.11 1.01 3.45
N TYR A 44 3.63 2.14 3.97
CA TYR A 44 3.07 3.21 3.15
C TYR A 44 4.11 3.82 2.19
N GLU A 45 5.35 3.98 2.62
CA GLU A 45 6.45 4.44 1.74
C GLU A 45 6.68 3.50 0.55
N VAL A 46 6.54 2.18 0.75
CA VAL A 46 6.56 1.20 -0.35
C VAL A 46 5.35 1.39 -1.30
N MET A 47 4.17 1.67 -0.76
CA MET A 47 3.00 1.98 -1.60
C MET A 47 3.24 3.24 -2.43
N TYR A 48 3.78 4.29 -1.79
CA TYR A 48 4.01 5.59 -2.39
C TYR A 48 5.07 5.55 -3.49
N SER A 49 6.16 4.80 -3.30
CA SER A 49 7.21 4.63 -4.32
C SER A 49 6.67 3.99 -5.60
N CYS A 50 5.67 3.10 -5.50
CA CYS A 50 4.97 2.53 -6.65
C CYS A 50 4.20 3.57 -7.47
N TRP A 51 3.94 4.75 -6.92
CA TRP A 51 3.12 5.80 -7.55
C TRP A 51 3.93 6.99 -8.07
N SER A 52 5.25 6.81 -8.25
CA SER A 52 6.10 7.81 -8.92
C SER A 52 5.53 8.20 -10.29
N SER A 53 5.53 9.49 -10.57
CA SER A 53 5.16 10.03 -11.88
C SER A 53 6.15 9.58 -12.97
N ASP A 54 7.44 9.42 -12.64
CA ASP A 54 8.43 8.80 -13.52
C ASP A 54 8.36 7.27 -13.39
N PRO A 55 7.99 6.53 -14.46
CA PRO A 55 7.93 5.07 -14.45
C PRO A 55 9.26 4.39 -14.10
N ASN A 56 10.40 5.01 -14.43
CA ASN A 56 11.72 4.42 -14.18
C ASN A 56 12.11 4.46 -12.69
N LEU A 57 11.48 5.34 -11.92
CA LEU A 57 11.67 5.44 -10.47
C LEU A 57 10.74 4.49 -9.69
N ARG A 58 9.81 3.81 -10.37
CA ARG A 58 8.94 2.82 -9.71
C ARG A 58 9.75 1.55 -9.46
N PRO A 59 9.69 0.97 -8.25
CA PRO A 59 10.38 -0.28 -7.97
C PRO A 59 9.82 -1.41 -8.83
N ASN A 60 10.70 -2.26 -9.34
CA ASN A 60 10.28 -3.50 -9.97
C ASN A 60 9.85 -4.52 -8.90
N PHE A 61 9.23 -5.63 -9.32
CA PHE A 61 8.75 -6.64 -8.37
C PHE A 61 9.86 -7.30 -7.55
N ARG A 62 11.08 -7.45 -8.07
CA ARG A 62 12.20 -8.00 -7.30
C ARG A 62 12.57 -7.09 -6.14
N ASP A 63 12.64 -5.79 -6.39
CA ASP A 63 12.93 -4.79 -5.35
C ASP A 63 11.79 -4.72 -4.32
N LEU A 64 10.53 -4.83 -4.78
CA LEU A 64 9.36 -4.87 -3.90
C LEU A 64 9.39 -6.09 -2.98
N VAL A 65 9.67 -7.29 -3.51
CA VAL A 65 9.77 -8.51 -2.70
C VAL A 65 10.85 -8.36 -1.63
N GLY A 66 12.06 -7.96 -2.01
CA GLY A 66 13.15 -7.79 -1.04
C GLY A 66 12.83 -6.75 0.04
N THR A 67 12.17 -5.65 -0.33
CA THR A 67 11.74 -4.62 0.62
C THR A 67 10.66 -5.16 1.58
N LEU A 68 9.66 -5.87 1.06
CA LEU A 68 8.57 -6.44 1.87
C LEU A 68 9.06 -7.57 2.79
N GLU A 69 9.99 -8.41 2.34
CA GLU A 69 10.64 -9.42 3.17
C GLU A 69 11.43 -8.79 4.31
N HIS A 70 12.14 -7.69 4.03
CA HIS A 70 12.85 -6.96 5.07
C HIS A 70 11.88 -6.38 6.11
N LEU A 71 10.81 -5.71 5.68
CA LEU A 71 9.78 -5.21 6.60
C LEU A 71 9.14 -6.33 7.43
N LEU A 72 8.85 -7.48 6.79
CA LEU A 72 8.31 -8.65 7.48
C LEU A 72 9.26 -9.16 8.58
N SER A 73 10.57 -9.12 8.34
CA SER A 73 11.58 -9.56 9.31
C SER A 73 11.70 -8.67 10.54
N GLU A 74 11.24 -7.41 10.45
CA GLU A 74 11.23 -6.46 11.58
C GLU A 74 9.96 -6.57 12.44
N LEU A 75 8.89 -7.17 11.91
CA LEU A 75 7.65 -7.33 12.64
C LEU A 75 7.79 -8.40 13.73
N PRO A 76 7.13 -8.22 14.89
CA PRO A 76 7.04 -9.30 15.86
C PRO A 76 6.36 -10.51 15.21
N VAL A 77 6.75 -11.72 15.62
CA VAL A 77 6.10 -12.94 15.17
C VAL A 77 4.61 -12.82 15.47
N LEU A 78 3.77 -12.83 14.43
CA LEU A 78 2.33 -12.75 14.58
C LEU A 78 1.86 -13.97 15.38
N GLU A 79 1.35 -13.75 16.60
CA GLU A 79 0.63 -14.76 17.40
C GLU A 79 -0.73 -15.16 16.77
N ALA A 80 -0.96 -14.85 15.49
CA ALA A 80 -2.23 -15.02 14.80
C ALA A 80 -2.69 -16.49 14.64
N CYS A 81 -1.82 -17.47 14.90
CA CYS A 81 -2.23 -18.87 14.98
C CYS A 81 -2.98 -19.21 16.28
N GLN A 82 -3.00 -18.33 17.30
CA GLN A 82 -3.68 -18.61 18.57
C GLN A 82 -5.16 -18.19 18.59
N GLU A 83 -5.60 -17.18 17.83
CA GLU A 83 -7.03 -16.80 17.80
C GLU A 83 -7.90 -17.81 17.03
N ALA A 84 -7.34 -18.54 16.07
CA ALA A 84 -8.04 -19.61 15.36
C ALA A 84 -8.23 -20.90 16.20
N LEU A 85 -7.67 -20.95 17.42
CA LEU A 85 -7.83 -22.06 18.37
C LEU A 85 -8.88 -21.78 19.46
N TYR A 86 -9.51 -20.59 19.45
CA TYR A 86 -10.55 -20.19 20.40
C TYR A 86 -11.98 -20.19 19.81
N ILE A 87 -12.18 -20.78 18.62
CA ILE A 87 -13.52 -21.05 18.04
C ILE A 87 -13.72 -22.55 17.89
#